data_AF-A0A496ZST0-F1
#
_entry.id   AF-A0A496ZST0-F1
#
_cell.length_a   1.000
_cell.length_b   1.000
_cell.length_c   1.000
_cell.angle_alpha   90.00
_cell.angle_beta   90.00
_cell.angle_gamma   90.00
#
_symmetry.space_group_name_H-M   'P 1'
#
loop_
_entity.id
_entity.type
_entity.pdbx_description
1 polymer ?
#
loop_
_entity_poly.entity_id
_entity_poly.type
_entity_poly.pdbx_seq_one_letter_code
_entity_poly.pdbx_strand_id
1 'polypeptide(L)'
;MAIIKLNVSIKKPVINCSIQKKEIKCTFREVLFTYNEDYEVDFLANHLEGAGNIKITEDEQNKKVIIDDTHDHDSQYLKKDEKAVDSFKLDGKDSSYYTTAQNITYDNSTSGLSSTNVQDAIDELDDALDNLSTDAKDINYDNSTSGLSATNVQDALDEIDNNVDSLESDVSNLNNEVSGLNNDVGNLSNEVSNLSDEFDAHKADTNNPHNVVASQVSYDNTTSGLSAGNVQSAIDEVVSDLISHINDQNNPHNVTASQIGGQNILNELLNVDGSGSGLDADLLDGFHADTNPAPNTIIPLNNVGILDLSETSAKINAYTIRRVDLTDAEEDYFLEVGEEAYIEFTNTTEVPLHIATSSGSYYELDLLPTNEGSQSGGGVAPIFLKPNNTTYSNAFKFAQMFRNRDTHSSSYETFSAFRIGFNWAHIRCYIWNTTQYKSIISLNNLYGGDPDYPGLVIASTNWRNTTTPWTSLGTITFPQLSSGKILIRRIL
;
A
#
# COMPACT_ATOMS: atom_id res chain seq x y z
N MET A 1 106.89 -173.36 12.24
CA MET A 1 107.05 -172.37 11.16
C MET A 1 105.92 -172.57 10.17
N ALA A 2 105.34 -171.47 9.71
CA ALA A 2 104.55 -171.32 8.48
C ALA A 2 103.01 -171.18 8.62
N ILE A 3 102.63 -169.90 8.66
CA ILE A 3 101.50 -169.27 7.96
C ILE A 3 100.11 -169.83 8.29
N ILE A 4 99.51 -169.32 9.36
CA ILE A 4 98.05 -169.31 9.52
C ILE A 4 97.49 -168.26 8.55
N LYS A 5 96.83 -168.72 7.48
CA LYS A 5 95.99 -167.88 6.63
C LYS A 5 94.66 -167.65 7.34
N LEU A 6 94.49 -166.50 7.98
CA LEU A 6 93.16 -165.99 8.34
C LEU A 6 92.48 -165.46 7.07
N ASN A 7 91.38 -166.07 6.66
CA ASN A 7 90.47 -165.52 5.66
C ASN A 7 89.60 -164.46 6.32
N VAL A 8 89.92 -163.18 6.11
CA VAL A 8 89.09 -162.06 6.59
C VAL A 8 88.14 -161.63 5.46
N SER A 9 86.83 -161.72 5.70
CA SER A 9 85.79 -161.17 4.82
C SER A 9 85.15 -159.95 5.49
N ILE A 10 85.44 -158.74 5.01
CA ILE A 10 84.88 -157.50 5.53
C ILE A 10 83.68 -157.09 4.66
N LYS A 11 82.47 -157.04 5.23
CA LYS A 11 81.34 -156.32 4.63
C LYS A 11 81.47 -154.83 4.97
N LYS A 12 81.33 -153.95 3.97
CA LYS A 12 81.41 -152.48 4.16
C LYS A 12 80.31 -151.98 5.13
N PRO A 13 80.64 -151.12 6.13
CA PRO A 13 79.65 -150.50 7.01
C PRO A 13 78.81 -149.44 6.28
N VAL A 14 77.51 -149.38 6.60
CA VAL A 14 76.55 -148.35 6.13
C VAL A 14 76.37 -147.32 7.25
N ILE A 15 76.54 -146.04 6.95
CA ILE A 15 76.35 -144.92 7.90
C ILE A 15 74.94 -144.36 7.71
N ASN A 16 74.14 -144.36 8.77
CA ASN A 16 72.86 -143.65 8.81
C ASN A 16 72.98 -142.42 9.72
N CYS A 17 72.82 -141.23 9.14
CA CYS A 17 72.84 -139.95 9.86
C CYS A 17 71.45 -139.29 9.81
N SER A 18 71.03 -138.70 10.91
CA SER A 18 69.80 -137.89 11.00
C SER A 18 70.06 -136.57 11.73
N ILE A 19 69.39 -135.49 11.30
CA ILE A 19 69.51 -134.15 11.88
C ILE A 19 68.31 -133.91 12.79
N GLN A 20 68.54 -133.64 14.07
CA GLN A 20 67.50 -133.22 15.01
C GLN A 20 67.97 -132.01 15.82
N LYS A 21 67.16 -130.94 15.84
CA LYS A 21 67.35 -129.73 16.68
C LYS A 21 68.80 -129.21 16.75
N LYS A 22 69.40 -128.97 15.58
CA LYS A 22 70.75 -128.38 15.39
C LYS A 22 71.94 -129.27 15.78
N GLU A 23 71.74 -130.57 15.97
CA GLU A 23 72.82 -131.57 16.04
C GLU A 23 72.61 -132.72 15.04
N ILE A 24 73.69 -133.26 14.49
CA ILE A 24 73.68 -134.42 13.56
C ILE A 24 74.05 -135.66 14.37
N LYS A 25 73.15 -136.65 14.45
CA LYS A 25 73.41 -137.95 15.07
C LYS A 25 73.59 -139.02 13.99
N CYS A 26 74.76 -139.65 13.96
CA CYS A 26 75.08 -140.77 13.07
C CYS A 26 75.30 -142.05 13.88
N THR A 27 74.83 -143.19 13.40
CA THR A 27 75.09 -144.51 14.01
C THR A 27 75.82 -145.43 13.03
N PHE A 28 76.90 -146.08 13.49
CA PHE A 28 77.65 -147.10 12.77
C PHE A 28 77.24 -148.49 13.27
N ARG A 29 77.16 -149.49 12.37
CA ARG A 29 76.84 -150.88 12.74
C ARG A 29 77.94 -151.85 12.25
N GLU A 30 78.65 -152.40 13.24
CA GLU A 30 79.47 -153.64 13.35
C GLU A 30 80.27 -154.20 12.14
N VAL A 31 81.56 -154.51 12.39
CA VAL A 31 82.46 -155.35 11.56
C VAL A 31 82.77 -156.65 12.32
N LEU A 32 82.68 -157.79 11.65
CA LEU A 32 82.69 -159.14 12.27
C LEU A 32 83.91 -159.96 11.85
N PHE A 33 84.63 -160.58 12.80
CA PHE A 33 85.74 -161.52 12.56
C PHE A 33 85.45 -162.90 13.17
N THR A 34 85.83 -163.99 12.49
CA THR A 34 85.70 -165.40 12.93
C THR A 34 87.02 -166.16 12.80
N TYR A 35 87.36 -167.03 13.76
CA TYR A 35 88.56 -167.89 13.75
C TYR A 35 88.24 -169.36 14.11
N ASN A 36 89.14 -170.31 13.80
CA ASN A 36 88.97 -171.75 14.07
C ASN A 36 90.14 -172.30 14.93
N GLU A 37 89.78 -172.76 16.14
CA GLU A 37 90.40 -173.76 17.05
C GLU A 37 91.94 -173.83 17.25
N ASP A 38 92.32 -173.71 18.54
CA ASP A 38 93.54 -174.15 19.25
C ASP A 38 94.82 -173.27 19.29
N TYR A 39 94.70 -171.93 19.27
CA TYR A 39 95.83 -171.06 19.67
C TYR A 39 95.38 -169.91 20.60
N GLU A 40 96.12 -169.69 21.70
CA GLU A 40 95.92 -168.59 22.65
C GLU A 40 95.90 -167.22 21.96
N VAL A 41 94.85 -166.46 22.28
CA VAL A 41 94.60 -165.09 21.84
C VAL A 41 95.48 -164.14 22.68
N ASP A 42 96.80 -164.18 22.49
CA ASP A 42 97.71 -163.35 23.31
C ASP A 42 98.68 -162.47 22.50
N PHE A 43 98.50 -162.38 21.17
CA PHE A 43 99.38 -161.58 20.31
C PHE A 43 98.74 -160.35 19.63
N LEU A 44 97.42 -160.14 19.76
CA LEU A 44 96.75 -158.95 19.18
C LEU A 44 96.16 -157.99 20.22
N ALA A 45 96.01 -158.41 21.49
CA ALA A 45 95.54 -157.54 22.58
C ALA A 45 96.64 -156.55 23.05
N ASN A 46 97.91 -156.95 23.02
CA ASN A 46 99.03 -156.17 23.58
C ASN A 46 99.55 -155.00 22.72
N HIS A 47 98.94 -154.69 21.57
CA HIS A 47 99.28 -153.50 20.77
C HIS A 47 98.18 -152.42 20.73
N LEU A 48 97.06 -152.65 21.43
CA LEU A 48 95.90 -151.75 21.43
C LEU A 48 95.53 -151.22 22.83
N GLU A 49 96.21 -151.64 23.90
CA GLU A 49 96.03 -151.09 25.26
C GLU A 49 96.66 -149.69 25.47
N GLY A 50 97.08 -149.00 24.41
CA GLY A 50 97.58 -147.62 24.46
C GLY A 50 96.53 -146.52 24.21
N ALA A 51 95.32 -146.86 23.76
CA ALA A 51 94.29 -145.87 23.42
C ALA A 51 92.94 -146.32 24.02
N GLY A 52 92.71 -145.94 25.28
CA GLY A 52 91.59 -146.42 26.08
C GLY A 52 90.25 -145.87 25.63
N ASN A 53 89.58 -146.53 24.67
CA ASN A 53 88.12 -146.53 24.48
C ASN A 53 87.60 -147.62 23.51
N ILE A 54 88.34 -148.71 23.27
CA ILE A 54 87.84 -149.87 22.49
C ILE A 54 87.47 -150.99 23.45
N LYS A 55 86.20 -151.45 23.45
CA LYS A 55 85.77 -152.65 24.18
C LYS A 55 85.81 -153.86 23.25
N ILE A 56 86.60 -154.86 23.62
CA ILE A 56 86.66 -156.16 22.95
C ILE A 56 85.93 -157.17 23.84
N THR A 57 84.91 -157.85 23.31
CA THR A 57 84.21 -158.93 24.02
C THR A 57 84.35 -160.23 23.22
N GLU A 58 84.80 -161.29 23.86
CA GLU A 58 84.88 -162.65 23.28
C GLU A 58 83.59 -163.43 23.54
N ASP A 59 83.06 -164.06 22.49
CA ASP A 59 81.99 -165.07 22.59
C ASP A 59 82.60 -166.44 22.30
N GLU A 60 82.97 -167.16 23.36
CA GLU A 60 83.60 -168.49 23.29
C GLU A 60 82.71 -169.54 22.60
N GLN A 61 81.38 -169.42 22.65
CA GLN A 61 80.48 -170.39 21.99
C GLN A 61 80.48 -170.23 20.47
N ASN A 62 80.67 -169.00 19.98
CA ASN A 62 80.55 -168.69 18.55
C ASN A 62 81.89 -168.37 17.87
N LYS A 63 83.02 -168.49 18.58
CA LYS A 63 84.38 -168.16 18.08
C LYS A 63 84.44 -166.80 17.39
N LYS A 64 83.85 -165.80 18.04
CA LYS A 64 83.73 -164.43 17.55
C LYS A 64 84.46 -163.46 18.48
N VAL A 65 85.14 -162.51 17.85
CA VAL A 65 85.61 -161.29 18.52
C VAL A 65 84.73 -160.14 18.07
N ILE A 66 84.03 -159.52 19.00
CA ILE A 66 83.24 -158.30 18.77
C ILE A 66 84.10 -157.12 19.21
N ILE A 67 84.39 -156.21 18.28
CA ILE A 67 85.05 -154.93 18.55
C ILE A 67 83.96 -153.87 18.50
N ASP A 68 83.59 -153.34 19.66
CA ASP A 68 82.62 -152.25 19.78
C ASP A 68 83.37 -150.93 19.91
N ASP A 69 83.20 -150.07 18.91
CA ASP A 69 83.78 -148.74 18.86
C ASP A 69 82.71 -147.70 19.20
N THR A 70 82.41 -147.58 20.49
CA THR A 70 81.50 -146.54 21.01
C THR A 70 82.29 -145.26 21.29
N HIS A 71 82.62 -144.49 20.25
CA HIS A 71 83.09 -143.12 20.45
C HIS A 71 81.91 -142.18 20.72
N ASP A 72 81.82 -141.75 21.98
CA ASP A 72 81.01 -140.62 22.42
C ASP A 72 81.73 -139.31 22.02
N HIS A 73 81.09 -138.48 21.19
CA HIS A 73 81.65 -137.22 20.73
C HIS A 73 81.42 -136.10 21.75
N ASP A 74 81.86 -136.32 23.00
CA ASP A 74 81.99 -135.26 23.99
C ASP A 74 83.42 -134.69 23.99
N SER A 75 83.52 -133.47 23.46
CA SER A 75 84.47 -132.38 23.77
C SER A 75 86.00 -132.58 23.87
N GLN A 76 86.64 -133.71 23.53
CA GLN A 76 88.10 -133.86 23.71
C GLN A 76 88.99 -134.23 22.49
N TYR A 77 88.50 -134.17 21.24
CA TYR A 77 89.30 -134.56 20.05
C TYR A 77 89.51 -133.50 18.95
N LEU A 78 89.46 -132.21 19.27
CA LEU A 78 90.11 -131.18 18.44
C LEU A 78 91.20 -130.51 19.26
N LYS A 79 92.35 -131.19 19.35
CA LYS A 79 93.60 -130.56 19.76
C LYS A 79 93.87 -129.38 18.83
N LYS A 80 94.16 -128.23 19.44
CA LYS A 80 94.61 -127.00 18.80
C LYS A 80 95.76 -127.27 17.83
N ASP A 81 95.88 -126.35 16.87
CA ASP A 81 97.02 -126.12 15.98
C ASP A 81 96.92 -126.77 14.60
N GLU A 82 95.88 -126.43 13.83
CA GLU A 82 96.07 -125.88 12.48
C GLU A 82 94.78 -125.27 11.92
N LYS A 83 94.95 -124.10 11.29
CA LYS A 83 93.93 -123.16 10.85
C LYS A 83 93.10 -123.72 9.69
N ALA A 84 91.78 -123.75 9.84
CA ALA A 84 90.89 -123.49 8.71
C ALA A 84 90.98 -121.98 8.40
N VAL A 85 91.82 -121.62 7.44
CA VAL A 85 92.01 -120.25 6.97
C VAL A 85 90.81 -119.86 6.10
N ASP A 86 89.91 -119.10 6.72
CA ASP A 86 89.28 -117.86 6.25
C ASP A 86 88.92 -117.67 4.76
N SER A 87 87.63 -117.41 4.51
CA SER A 87 87.23 -116.63 3.32
C SER A 87 86.03 -115.69 3.53
N PHE A 88 85.49 -115.53 4.75
CA PHE A 88 84.31 -114.68 4.97
C PHE A 88 84.30 -113.93 6.31
N LYS A 89 85.40 -113.95 7.08
CA LYS A 89 85.55 -113.08 8.25
C LYS A 89 86.28 -111.81 7.83
N LEU A 90 85.55 -110.78 7.38
CA LEU A 90 86.07 -109.42 7.56
C LEU A 90 86.22 -109.21 9.08
N ASP A 91 87.40 -108.75 9.52
CA ASP A 91 87.75 -108.36 10.90
C ASP A 91 87.60 -109.37 12.07
N GLY A 92 87.29 -110.64 11.79
CA GLY A 92 87.30 -111.69 12.81
C GLY A 92 85.95 -111.92 13.52
N LYS A 93 84.87 -111.30 13.07
CA LYS A 93 83.49 -111.58 13.52
C LYS A 93 82.63 -112.29 12.45
N ASP A 94 81.57 -112.98 12.87
CA ASP A 94 80.65 -113.73 11.99
C ASP A 94 79.75 -112.79 11.17
N SER A 95 79.31 -113.17 9.98
CA SER A 95 78.40 -112.39 9.12
C SER A 95 77.06 -112.06 9.80
N SER A 96 76.63 -112.84 10.80
CA SER A 96 75.46 -112.52 11.63
C SER A 96 75.68 -111.32 12.56
N TYR A 97 76.94 -110.94 12.84
CA TYR A 97 77.28 -109.78 13.66
C TYR A 97 76.76 -108.48 13.03
N TYR A 98 76.82 -108.33 11.70
CA TYR A 98 76.37 -107.11 11.00
C TYR A 98 74.88 -107.08 10.61
N THR A 99 74.05 -107.98 11.16
CA THR A 99 72.62 -108.07 10.78
C THR A 99 71.68 -107.16 11.57
N THR A 100 72.17 -106.50 12.63
CA THR A 100 71.39 -105.58 13.48
C THR A 100 72.10 -104.22 13.58
N ALA A 101 71.34 -103.12 13.51
CA ALA A 101 71.87 -101.75 13.57
C ALA A 101 72.75 -101.49 14.83
N GLN A 102 72.46 -102.16 15.94
CA GLN A 102 73.24 -102.08 17.19
C GLN A 102 74.72 -102.51 17.03
N ASN A 103 75.02 -103.40 16.08
CA ASN A 103 76.37 -103.94 15.89
C ASN A 103 77.15 -103.23 14.78
N ILE A 104 76.53 -102.28 14.09
CA ILE A 104 77.17 -101.45 13.07
C ILE A 104 77.70 -100.20 13.77
N THR A 105 79.02 -100.04 13.79
CA THR A 105 79.67 -98.85 14.34
C THR A 105 79.21 -97.60 13.58
N TYR A 106 78.91 -96.54 14.31
CA TYR A 106 78.58 -95.23 13.77
C TYR A 106 79.73 -94.26 14.08
N ASP A 107 80.21 -93.55 13.07
CA ASP A 107 81.22 -92.49 13.24
C ASP A 107 80.50 -91.18 13.57
N ASN A 108 80.59 -90.76 14.84
CA ASN A 108 79.96 -89.56 15.36
C ASN A 108 80.88 -88.34 15.40
N SER A 109 82.07 -88.40 14.81
CA SER A 109 83.06 -87.32 14.87
C SER A 109 82.59 -85.98 14.27
N THR A 110 81.55 -85.99 13.45
CA THR A 110 81.05 -84.80 12.73
C THR A 110 79.56 -84.53 12.87
N SER A 111 78.78 -85.45 13.43
CA SER A 111 77.31 -85.33 13.47
C SER A 111 76.77 -84.55 14.66
N GLY A 112 77.56 -84.42 15.73
CA GLY A 112 77.10 -83.86 17.00
C GLY A 112 76.31 -84.82 17.88
N LEU A 113 76.11 -86.07 17.42
CA LEU A 113 75.49 -87.15 18.20
C LEU A 113 76.51 -87.79 19.15
N SER A 114 76.05 -88.26 20.31
CA SER A 114 76.88 -88.97 21.29
C SER A 114 77.01 -90.47 21.00
N SER A 115 76.15 -90.98 20.12
CA SER A 115 76.00 -92.39 19.75
C SER A 115 77.24 -93.01 19.09
N THR A 116 77.52 -94.30 19.36
CA THR A 116 78.67 -95.04 18.78
C THR A 116 78.28 -96.21 17.87
N ASN A 117 76.99 -96.50 17.77
CA ASN A 117 76.41 -97.46 16.83
C ASN A 117 75.19 -96.85 16.12
N VAL A 118 74.75 -97.48 15.03
CA VAL A 118 73.67 -96.94 14.18
C VAL A 118 72.30 -96.95 14.89
N GLN A 119 72.01 -97.92 15.76
CA GLN A 119 70.74 -97.94 16.49
C GLN A 119 70.66 -96.77 17.46
N ASP A 120 71.69 -96.59 18.29
CA ASP A 120 71.75 -95.48 19.25
C ASP A 120 71.63 -94.13 18.52
N ALA A 121 72.26 -93.98 17.34
CA ALA A 121 72.20 -92.75 16.56
C ALA A 121 70.81 -92.46 15.99
N ILE A 122 70.04 -93.51 15.64
CA ILE A 122 68.64 -93.38 15.21
C ILE A 122 67.78 -92.99 16.41
N ASP A 123 67.96 -93.64 17.56
CA ASP A 123 67.20 -93.33 18.78
C ASP A 123 67.50 -91.90 19.26
N GLU A 124 68.76 -91.46 19.21
CA GLU A 124 69.15 -90.08 19.54
C GLU A 124 68.57 -89.06 18.56
N LEU A 125 68.43 -89.42 17.27
CA LEU A 125 67.78 -88.57 16.27
C LEU A 125 66.26 -88.55 16.43
N ASP A 126 65.65 -89.67 16.79
CA ASP A 126 64.21 -89.79 17.10
C ASP A 126 63.87 -88.93 18.33
N ASP A 127 64.64 -89.05 19.41
CA ASP A 127 64.56 -88.19 20.58
C ASP A 127 64.76 -86.70 20.21
N ALA A 128 65.73 -86.38 19.37
CA ALA A 128 65.97 -85.00 18.92
C ALA A 128 64.81 -84.45 18.06
N LEU A 129 64.16 -85.30 17.27
CA LEU A 129 63.02 -84.95 16.44
C LEU A 129 61.75 -84.77 17.28
N ASP A 130 61.54 -85.62 18.29
CA ASP A 130 60.47 -85.46 19.29
C ASP A 130 60.64 -84.18 20.11
N ASN A 131 61.88 -83.75 20.35
CA ASN A 131 62.21 -82.49 21.01
C ASN A 131 62.19 -81.26 20.08
N LEU A 132 62.01 -81.44 18.77
CA LEU A 132 61.82 -80.31 17.86
C LEU A 132 60.40 -79.76 18.07
N SER A 133 60.32 -78.62 18.76
CA SER A 133 59.10 -77.84 19.02
C SER A 133 58.05 -77.92 17.89
N THR A 134 56.92 -78.58 18.15
CA THR A 134 55.80 -78.72 17.19
C THR A 134 54.62 -77.78 17.47
N ASP A 135 54.54 -77.20 18.67
CA ASP A 135 53.46 -76.29 19.08
C ASP A 135 53.91 -74.81 19.01
N ALA A 136 52.96 -73.89 18.77
CA ALA A 136 53.23 -72.45 18.74
C ALA A 136 53.76 -71.89 20.09
N LYS A 137 53.43 -72.54 21.22
CA LYS A 137 53.90 -72.15 22.57
C LYS A 137 55.42 -72.35 22.74
N ASP A 138 55.99 -73.28 21.99
CA ASP A 138 57.38 -73.71 22.11
C ASP A 138 58.28 -72.92 21.12
N ILE A 139 57.69 -72.12 20.22
CA ILE A 139 58.37 -71.21 19.31
C ILE A 139 58.52 -69.83 19.98
N ASN A 140 59.75 -69.41 20.24
CA ASN A 140 60.03 -68.06 20.75
C ASN A 140 59.55 -66.98 19.78
N TYR A 141 58.96 -65.93 20.33
CA TYR A 141 58.51 -64.75 19.61
C TYR A 141 59.37 -63.54 20.01
N ASP A 142 59.90 -62.81 19.02
CA ASP A 142 60.64 -61.56 19.26
C ASP A 142 59.66 -60.39 19.41
N ASN A 143 59.41 -60.00 20.66
CA ASN A 143 58.52 -58.89 21.01
C ASN A 143 59.23 -57.53 21.14
N SER A 144 60.51 -57.43 20.77
CA SER A 144 61.29 -56.19 20.96
C SER A 144 60.73 -54.97 20.23
N THR A 145 59.89 -55.18 19.21
CA THR A 145 59.32 -54.11 18.38
C THR A 145 57.80 -54.14 18.24
N SER A 146 57.11 -55.19 18.68
CA SER A 146 55.68 -55.37 18.41
C SER A 146 54.77 -54.67 19.42
N GLY A 147 55.27 -54.38 20.62
CA GLY A 147 54.48 -53.84 21.72
C GLY A 147 53.63 -54.88 22.46
N LEU A 148 53.70 -56.16 22.05
CA LEU A 148 53.09 -57.28 22.77
C LEU A 148 53.98 -57.68 23.96
N SER A 149 53.37 -58.18 25.02
CA SER A 149 54.11 -58.70 26.18
C SER A 149 54.54 -60.16 26.00
N ALA A 150 53.92 -60.87 25.07
CA ALA A 150 54.19 -62.28 24.76
C ALA A 150 55.66 -62.59 24.42
N THR A 151 56.15 -63.76 24.85
CA THR A 151 57.52 -64.25 24.58
C THR A 151 57.57 -65.48 23.67
N ASN A 152 56.42 -66.09 23.37
CA ASN A 152 56.25 -67.17 22.40
C ASN A 152 55.10 -66.85 21.44
N VAL A 153 54.98 -67.62 20.35
CA VAL A 153 54.00 -67.35 19.29
C VAL A 153 52.56 -67.57 19.77
N GLN A 154 52.29 -68.55 20.63
CA GLN A 154 50.93 -68.79 21.15
C GLN A 154 50.45 -67.61 21.99
N ASP A 155 51.26 -67.15 22.94
CA ASP A 155 50.92 -66.01 23.79
C ASP A 155 50.69 -64.74 22.95
N ALA A 156 51.44 -64.55 21.87
CA ALA A 156 51.29 -63.40 20.98
C ALA A 156 49.97 -63.44 20.20
N LEU A 157 49.56 -64.64 19.77
CA LEU A 157 48.27 -64.85 19.11
C LEU A 157 47.12 -64.63 20.10
N ASP A 158 47.22 -65.16 21.31
CA ASP A 158 46.20 -64.99 22.35
C ASP A 158 46.07 -63.51 22.77
N GLU A 159 47.17 -62.76 22.86
CA GLU A 159 47.14 -61.31 23.15
C GLU A 159 46.48 -60.51 22.01
N ILE A 160 46.76 -60.86 20.75
CA ILE A 160 46.09 -60.24 19.59
C ILE A 160 44.59 -60.58 19.57
N ASP A 161 44.22 -61.84 19.84
CA ASP A 161 42.83 -62.30 19.88
C ASP A 161 42.02 -61.51 20.92
N ASN A 162 42.55 -61.38 22.14
CA ASN A 162 41.92 -60.57 23.19
C ASN A 162 41.78 -59.08 22.79
N ASN A 163 42.79 -58.51 22.11
CA ASN A 163 42.71 -57.14 21.61
C ASN A 163 41.64 -56.99 20.52
N VAL A 164 41.51 -57.96 19.62
CA VAL A 164 40.49 -58.00 18.57
C VAL A 164 39.10 -58.12 19.18
N ASP A 165 38.90 -59.00 20.18
CA ASP A 165 37.64 -59.14 20.91
C ASP A 165 37.22 -57.82 21.58
N SER A 166 38.17 -57.11 22.21
CA SER A 166 37.90 -55.80 22.81
C SER A 166 37.48 -54.77 21.75
N LEU A 167 38.15 -54.74 20.60
CA LEU A 167 37.81 -53.86 19.50
C LEU A 167 36.43 -54.19 18.91
N GLU A 168 36.08 -55.46 18.79
CA GLU A 168 34.75 -55.90 18.32
C GLU A 168 33.64 -55.41 19.27
N SER A 169 33.87 -55.52 20.58
CA SER A 169 32.97 -54.98 21.60
C SER A 169 32.81 -53.46 21.48
N ASP A 170 33.91 -52.71 21.33
CA ASP A 170 33.87 -51.25 21.17
C ASP A 170 33.12 -50.83 19.90
N VAL A 171 33.35 -51.51 18.77
CA VAL A 171 32.63 -51.27 17.51
C VAL A 171 31.14 -51.57 17.66
N SER A 172 30.78 -52.64 18.37
CA SER A 172 29.37 -52.95 18.67
C SER A 172 28.71 -51.84 19.49
N ASN A 173 29.39 -51.32 20.51
CA ASN A 173 28.89 -50.21 21.32
C ASN A 173 28.71 -48.93 20.49
N LEU A 174 29.70 -48.58 19.66
CA LEU A 174 29.61 -47.43 18.74
C LEU A 174 28.43 -47.57 17.76
N ASN A 175 28.19 -48.77 17.21
CA ASN A 175 27.05 -49.00 16.32
C ASN A 175 25.70 -48.77 17.03
N ASN A 176 25.60 -49.15 18.31
CA ASN A 176 24.40 -48.88 19.11
C ASN A 176 24.21 -47.39 19.36
N GLU A 177 25.29 -46.66 19.69
CA GLU A 177 25.25 -45.19 19.86
C GLU A 177 24.84 -44.48 18.56
N VAL A 178 25.44 -44.85 17.43
CA VAL A 178 25.09 -44.30 16.11
C VAL A 178 23.63 -44.59 15.77
N SER A 179 23.14 -45.78 16.08
CA SER A 179 21.72 -46.13 15.89
C SER A 179 20.80 -45.26 16.76
N GLY A 180 21.19 -44.99 18.01
CA GLY A 180 20.49 -44.07 18.91
C GLY A 180 20.44 -42.65 18.35
N LEU A 181 21.59 -42.10 17.94
CA LEU A 181 21.67 -40.79 17.32
C LEU A 181 20.83 -40.68 16.04
N ASN A 182 20.79 -41.75 15.23
CA ASN A 182 19.98 -41.76 14.01
C ASN A 182 18.48 -41.70 14.32
N ASN A 183 18.03 -42.35 15.40
CA ASN A 183 16.65 -42.24 15.88
C ASN A 183 16.35 -40.83 16.39
N ASP A 184 17.27 -40.23 17.17
CA ASP A 184 17.10 -38.86 17.69
C ASP A 184 17.03 -37.81 16.58
N VAL A 185 17.90 -37.91 15.57
CA VAL A 185 17.88 -37.06 14.38
C VAL A 185 16.57 -37.25 13.60
N GLY A 186 16.09 -38.49 13.47
CA GLY A 186 14.79 -38.78 12.85
C GLY A 186 13.62 -38.12 13.60
N ASN A 187 13.61 -38.21 14.93
CA ASN A 187 12.59 -37.57 15.76
C ASN A 187 12.64 -36.04 15.64
N LEU A 188 13.82 -35.44 15.73
CA LEU A 188 14.00 -34.01 15.56
C LEU A 188 13.57 -33.53 14.18
N SER A 189 13.86 -34.30 13.12
CA SER A 189 13.38 -33.99 11.77
C SER A 189 11.86 -33.94 11.69
N ASN A 190 11.16 -34.85 12.38
CA ASN A 190 9.70 -34.84 12.44
C ASN A 190 9.17 -33.66 13.25
N GLU A 191 9.77 -33.33 14.38
CA GLU A 191 9.40 -32.17 15.19
C GLU A 191 9.56 -30.86 14.41
N VAL A 192 10.67 -30.69 13.70
CA VAL A 192 10.92 -29.53 12.83
C VAL A 192 9.90 -29.45 11.70
N SER A 193 9.54 -30.59 11.09
CA SER A 193 8.49 -30.63 10.06
C SER A 193 7.14 -30.19 10.61
N ASN A 194 6.74 -30.74 11.76
CA ASN A 194 5.47 -30.37 12.41
C ASN A 194 5.44 -28.89 12.78
N LEU A 195 6.55 -28.36 13.31
CA LEU A 195 6.65 -26.94 13.63
C LEU A 195 6.56 -26.06 12.37
N SER A 196 7.14 -26.52 11.24
CA SER A 196 7.00 -25.83 9.96
C SER A 196 5.55 -25.78 9.51
N ASP A 197 4.82 -26.90 9.60
CA ASP A 197 3.40 -26.98 9.24
C ASP A 197 2.54 -26.10 10.16
N GLU A 198 2.79 -26.11 11.47
CA GLU A 198 2.13 -25.25 12.45
C GLU A 198 2.41 -23.76 12.18
N PHE A 199 3.65 -23.41 11.83
CA PHE A 199 4.03 -22.06 11.49
C PHE A 199 3.34 -21.57 10.21
N ASP A 200 3.31 -22.40 9.16
CA ASP A 200 2.62 -22.06 7.92
C ASP A 200 1.11 -21.96 8.13
N ALA A 201 0.51 -22.83 8.95
CA ALA A 201 -0.89 -22.74 9.34
C ALA A 201 -1.18 -21.44 10.10
N HIS A 202 -0.33 -21.08 11.06
CA HIS A 202 -0.46 -19.82 11.81
C HIS A 202 -0.30 -18.59 10.89
N LYS A 203 0.66 -18.61 9.97
CA LYS A 203 0.86 -17.55 8.98
C LYS A 203 -0.32 -17.42 8.01
N ALA A 204 -0.99 -18.53 7.69
CA ALA A 204 -2.20 -18.55 6.88
C ALA A 204 -3.46 -18.13 7.65
N ASP A 205 -3.45 -18.24 8.98
CA ASP A 205 -4.54 -17.78 9.83
C ASP A 205 -4.64 -16.25 9.80
N THR A 206 -5.72 -15.76 9.19
CA THR A 206 -6.06 -14.33 9.09
C THR A 206 -7.22 -13.97 9.99
N ASN A 207 -7.62 -14.87 10.90
CA ASN A 207 -8.54 -14.53 11.97
C ASN A 207 -7.82 -13.67 13.03
N ASN A 208 -8.60 -12.87 13.76
CA ASN A 208 -8.10 -12.08 14.88
C ASN A 208 -7.33 -12.99 15.85
N PRO A 209 -6.00 -12.82 15.99
CA PRO A 209 -5.29 -11.52 16.02
C PRO A 209 -4.50 -11.05 14.78
N HIS A 210 -4.41 -11.78 13.66
CA HIS A 210 -3.57 -11.35 12.52
C HIS A 210 -4.39 -10.66 11.42
N ASN A 211 -3.87 -9.54 10.89
CA ASN A 211 -4.52 -8.73 9.84
C ASN A 211 -5.97 -8.35 10.18
N VAL A 212 -6.22 -7.98 11.44
CA VAL A 212 -7.57 -7.67 11.94
C VAL A 212 -8.25 -6.61 11.06
N VAL A 213 -9.30 -7.01 10.37
CA VAL A 213 -10.18 -6.10 9.64
C VAL A 213 -11.30 -5.60 10.57
N ALA A 214 -11.91 -4.46 10.24
CA ALA A 214 -12.94 -3.84 11.08
C ALA A 214 -14.16 -4.76 11.36
N SER A 215 -14.45 -5.74 10.50
CA SER A 215 -15.53 -6.71 10.72
C SER A 215 -15.21 -7.77 11.79
N GLN A 216 -13.92 -7.99 12.11
CA GLN A 216 -13.46 -8.94 13.13
C GLN A 216 -13.37 -8.32 14.52
N VAL A 217 -13.44 -6.99 14.62
CA VAL A 217 -13.44 -6.28 15.91
C VAL A 217 -14.88 -6.13 16.39
N SER A 218 -15.22 -6.80 17.49
CA SER A 218 -16.51 -6.62 18.14
C SER A 218 -16.72 -5.15 18.52
N TYR A 219 -17.94 -4.67 18.35
CA TYR A 219 -18.35 -3.33 18.72
C TYR A 219 -19.40 -3.42 19.82
N ASP A 220 -19.17 -2.74 20.93
CA ASP A 220 -20.14 -2.61 22.01
C ASP A 220 -21.14 -1.50 21.65
N ASN A 221 -22.36 -1.91 21.31
CA ASN A 221 -23.43 -1.00 20.93
C ASN A 221 -24.42 -0.68 22.06
N THR A 222 -24.10 -1.06 23.31
CA THR A 222 -25.02 -0.89 24.44
C THR A 222 -25.38 0.57 24.74
N THR A 223 -24.54 1.53 24.35
CA THR A 223 -24.74 2.96 24.61
C THR A 223 -24.86 3.85 23.37
N SER A 224 -24.53 3.36 22.17
CA SER A 224 -24.46 4.21 20.97
C SER A 224 -25.78 4.37 20.24
N GLY A 225 -26.74 3.47 20.46
CA GLY A 225 -28.01 3.43 19.72
C GLY A 225 -27.90 2.77 18.33
N LEU A 226 -26.69 2.35 17.92
CA LEU A 226 -26.47 1.60 16.68
C LEU A 226 -26.87 0.13 16.85
N SER A 227 -27.31 -0.51 15.78
CA SER A 227 -27.60 -1.94 15.76
C SER A 227 -26.38 -2.83 15.49
N ALA A 228 -25.27 -2.23 15.05
CA ALA A 228 -24.02 -2.90 14.69
C ALA A 228 -23.42 -3.77 15.81
N GLY A 229 -22.93 -4.97 15.46
CA GLY A 229 -22.20 -5.86 16.39
C GLY A 229 -20.68 -5.89 16.19
N ASN A 230 -20.16 -5.25 15.13
CA ASN A 230 -18.73 -5.10 14.86
C ASN A 230 -18.43 -3.68 14.34
N VAL A 231 -17.14 -3.31 14.33
CA VAL A 231 -16.72 -1.94 13.99
C VAL A 231 -17.06 -1.58 12.54
N GLN A 232 -16.95 -2.51 11.58
CA GLN A 232 -17.32 -2.25 10.18
C GLN A 232 -18.80 -1.87 10.06
N SER A 233 -19.70 -2.67 10.65
CA SER A 233 -21.13 -2.38 10.64
C SER A 233 -21.45 -1.06 11.34
N ALA A 234 -20.73 -0.70 12.40
CA ALA A 234 -20.95 0.58 13.08
C ALA A 234 -20.55 1.77 12.20
N ILE A 235 -19.43 1.65 11.47
CA ILE A 235 -19.01 2.65 10.49
C ILE A 235 -20.04 2.75 9.36
N ASP A 236 -20.49 1.62 8.81
CA ASP A 236 -21.47 1.59 7.72
C ASP A 236 -22.82 2.23 8.12
N GLU A 237 -23.27 1.97 9.35
CA GLU A 237 -24.51 2.56 9.92
C GLU A 237 -24.36 4.08 10.08
N VAL A 238 -23.26 4.56 10.67
CA VAL A 238 -22.98 6.01 10.81
C VAL A 238 -22.87 6.70 9.45
N VAL A 239 -22.21 6.08 8.48
CA VAL A 239 -22.10 6.62 7.11
C VAL A 239 -23.48 6.71 6.46
N SER A 240 -24.32 5.69 6.62
CA SER A 240 -25.71 5.71 6.13
C SER A 240 -26.51 6.85 6.77
N ASP A 241 -26.42 7.01 8.09
CA ASP A 241 -27.09 8.09 8.82
C ASP A 241 -26.61 9.47 8.35
N LEU A 242 -25.30 9.63 8.16
CA LEU A 242 -24.72 10.87 7.64
C LEU A 242 -25.20 11.18 6.22
N ILE A 243 -25.24 10.18 5.33
CA ILE A 243 -25.79 10.35 3.98
C ILE A 243 -27.27 10.74 4.05
N SER A 244 -28.06 10.12 4.93
CA SER A 244 -29.45 10.48 5.14
C SER A 244 -29.58 11.93 5.63
N HIS A 245 -28.75 12.36 6.58
CA HIS A 245 -28.74 13.72 7.09
C HIS A 245 -28.34 14.75 6.01
N ILE A 246 -27.33 14.46 5.20
CA ILE A 246 -26.90 15.33 4.09
C ILE A 246 -28.02 15.49 3.04
N ASN A 247 -28.77 14.42 2.77
CA ASN A 247 -29.88 14.44 1.83
C ASN A 247 -31.17 15.03 2.43
N ASP A 248 -31.24 15.19 3.75
CA ASP A 248 -32.37 15.83 4.42
C ASP A 248 -32.33 17.34 4.20
N GLN A 249 -33.21 17.81 3.31
CA GLN A 249 -33.43 19.23 3.02
C GLN A 249 -34.57 19.84 3.85
N ASN A 250 -35.08 19.11 4.85
CA ASN A 250 -35.94 19.73 5.84
C ASN A 250 -35.09 20.66 6.72
N ASN A 251 -35.68 21.77 7.16
CA ASN A 251 -35.05 22.78 8.01
C ASN A 251 -34.34 22.08 9.19
N PRO A 252 -32.98 22.11 9.28
CA PRO A 252 -32.12 23.29 9.07
C PRO A 252 -31.34 23.47 7.74
N HIS A 253 -31.37 22.55 6.77
CA HIS A 253 -30.60 22.72 5.52
C HIS A 253 -31.46 23.33 4.40
N ASN A 254 -30.91 24.30 3.64
CA ASN A 254 -31.59 24.99 2.54
C ASN A 254 -32.93 25.64 2.91
N VAL A 255 -32.99 26.30 4.07
CA VAL A 255 -34.17 27.00 4.58
C VAL A 255 -34.76 27.95 3.53
N THR A 256 -35.83 27.51 2.88
CA THR A 256 -36.60 28.28 1.92
C THR A 256 -37.46 29.30 2.64
N ALA A 257 -37.86 30.37 1.94
CA ALA A 257 -38.83 31.32 2.46
C ALA A 257 -40.10 30.60 2.96
N SER A 258 -40.54 29.51 2.33
CA SER A 258 -41.69 28.73 2.82
C SER A 258 -41.44 28.08 4.19
N GLN A 259 -40.26 27.52 4.43
CA GLN A 259 -39.91 26.83 5.69
C GLN A 259 -39.85 27.76 6.92
N ILE A 260 -39.56 29.06 6.74
CA ILE A 260 -39.65 30.08 7.81
C ILE A 260 -41.02 30.75 7.89
N GLY A 261 -42.00 30.25 7.15
CA GLY A 261 -43.30 30.91 7.05
C GLY A 261 -43.18 32.28 6.40
N GLY A 262 -42.32 32.45 5.40
CA GLY A 262 -42.12 33.69 4.63
C GLY A 262 -43.41 34.23 4.02
N GLN A 263 -44.38 33.38 3.69
CA GLN A 263 -45.73 33.82 3.34
C GLN A 263 -46.48 34.39 4.55
N ASN A 264 -46.35 33.79 5.73
CA ASN A 264 -46.92 34.34 6.96
C ASN A 264 -46.22 35.67 7.34
N ILE A 265 -44.89 35.75 7.21
CA ILE A 265 -44.11 36.97 7.43
C ILE A 265 -44.52 38.07 6.44
N LEU A 266 -44.67 37.73 5.16
CA LEU A 266 -45.15 38.66 4.13
C LEU A 266 -46.59 39.11 4.41
N ASN A 267 -47.47 38.20 4.83
CA ASN A 267 -48.83 38.55 5.20
C ASN A 267 -48.89 39.45 6.43
N GLU A 268 -48.07 39.19 7.46
CA GLU A 268 -47.96 40.07 8.61
C GLU A 268 -47.42 41.43 8.19
N LEU A 269 -46.35 41.51 7.39
CA LEU A 269 -45.81 42.77 6.85
C LEU A 269 -46.85 43.56 6.06
N LEU A 270 -47.63 42.90 5.19
CA LEU A 270 -48.72 43.53 4.44
C LEU A 270 -49.90 43.94 5.32
N ASN A 271 -50.16 43.23 6.42
CA ASN A 271 -51.16 43.64 7.40
C ASN A 271 -50.73 44.89 8.19
N VAL A 272 -49.42 45.04 8.43
CA VAL A 272 -48.85 46.29 8.94
C VAL A 272 -48.55 47.29 7.80
N ASP A 273 -48.84 47.03 6.53
CA ASP A 273 -48.69 48.05 5.49
C ASP A 273 -49.91 49.00 5.50
N GLY A 274 -49.90 49.95 6.42
CA GLY A 274 -51.00 50.87 6.67
C GLY A 274 -50.79 51.78 7.88
N SER A 275 -51.55 52.89 7.91
CA SER A 275 -51.43 53.95 8.92
C SER A 275 -51.36 53.39 10.35
N GLY A 276 -50.22 53.63 11.02
CA GLY A 276 -49.98 53.23 12.42
C GLY A 276 -48.97 52.10 12.61
N SER A 277 -48.37 51.58 11.53
CA SER A 277 -47.41 50.47 11.57
C SER A 277 -45.97 50.84 11.91
N GLY A 278 -45.55 52.06 11.55
CA GLY A 278 -44.15 52.49 11.61
C GLY A 278 -43.24 51.93 10.51
N LEU A 279 -43.78 51.23 9.51
CA LEU A 279 -43.07 50.61 8.39
C LEU A 279 -43.68 50.99 7.02
N ASP A 280 -44.08 52.24 6.84
CA ASP A 280 -44.75 52.70 5.60
C ASP A 280 -43.69 53.12 4.56
N ALA A 281 -43.43 52.27 3.55
CA ALA A 281 -42.35 52.49 2.56
C ALA A 281 -42.78 53.31 1.32
N ASP A 282 -44.06 53.63 1.20
CA ASP A 282 -44.68 54.35 0.09
C ASP A 282 -45.14 55.78 0.45
N LEU A 283 -44.90 56.21 1.70
CA LEU A 283 -45.16 57.57 2.16
C LEU A 283 -43.87 58.43 2.09
N LEU A 284 -43.90 59.50 1.26
CA LEU A 284 -43.14 60.69 1.59
C LEU A 284 -43.94 61.42 2.67
N ASP A 285 -43.34 61.63 3.85
CA ASP A 285 -43.87 62.44 4.97
C ASP A 285 -45.28 62.15 5.56
N GLY A 286 -45.91 61.03 5.20
CA GLY A 286 -47.13 60.57 5.84
C GLY A 286 -48.43 60.94 5.14
N PHE A 287 -48.36 61.41 3.88
CA PHE A 287 -49.55 61.72 3.08
C PHE A 287 -49.53 61.04 1.70
N HIS A 288 -50.70 60.57 1.24
CA HIS A 288 -50.88 60.07 -0.13
C HIS A 288 -51.04 61.25 -1.11
N ALA A 289 -50.46 61.16 -2.31
CA ALA A 289 -50.77 62.09 -3.39
C ALA A 289 -52.17 61.79 -3.97
N ASP A 290 -53.09 62.76 -3.93
CA ASP A 290 -54.46 62.64 -4.45
C ASP A 290 -54.72 63.73 -5.50
N THR A 291 -55.35 63.37 -6.61
CA THR A 291 -55.76 64.29 -7.67
C THR A 291 -56.92 65.20 -7.28
N ASN A 292 -57.57 64.95 -6.14
CA ASN A 292 -58.60 65.81 -5.56
C ASN A 292 -58.24 66.19 -4.10
N PRO A 293 -57.30 67.14 -3.91
CA PRO A 293 -56.64 67.32 -2.62
C PRO A 293 -57.61 67.80 -1.52
N ALA A 294 -57.76 66.98 -0.48
CA ALA A 294 -58.31 67.40 0.80
C ALA A 294 -57.27 68.25 1.59
N PRO A 295 -57.66 68.97 2.66
CA PRO A 295 -56.69 69.64 3.51
C PRO A 295 -55.55 68.70 3.94
N ASN A 296 -54.30 69.16 3.83
CA ASN A 296 -53.07 68.38 4.07
C ASN A 296 -52.70 67.33 3.01
N THR A 297 -53.15 67.50 1.76
CA THR A 297 -52.74 66.64 0.64
C THR A 297 -51.79 67.39 -0.28
N ILE A 298 -50.71 66.74 -0.71
CA ILE A 298 -49.76 67.31 -1.69
C ILE A 298 -50.40 67.22 -3.08
N ILE A 299 -50.39 68.34 -3.83
CA ILE A 299 -50.86 68.36 -5.22
C ILE A 299 -49.94 67.45 -6.06
N PRO A 300 -50.47 66.44 -6.78
CA PRO A 300 -49.66 65.52 -7.54
C PRO A 300 -48.94 66.22 -8.69
N LEU A 301 -47.74 65.75 -9.01
CA LEU A 301 -47.04 66.12 -10.25
C LEU A 301 -47.77 65.50 -11.44
N ASN A 302 -47.74 66.17 -12.59
CA ASN A 302 -48.24 65.57 -13.83
C ASN A 302 -47.33 64.41 -14.30
N ASN A 303 -47.72 63.74 -15.39
CA ASN A 303 -47.01 62.57 -15.95
C ASN A 303 -45.56 62.86 -16.40
N VAL A 304 -45.09 64.11 -16.33
CA VAL A 304 -43.73 64.54 -16.66
C VAL A 304 -42.97 65.07 -15.43
N GLY A 305 -43.56 64.95 -14.23
CA GLY A 305 -42.94 65.38 -12.98
C GLY A 305 -43.01 66.90 -12.73
N ILE A 306 -43.93 67.62 -13.37
CA ILE A 306 -44.13 69.07 -13.20
C ILE A 306 -45.36 69.33 -12.33
N LEU A 307 -45.26 70.28 -11.40
CA LEU A 307 -46.41 70.86 -10.70
C LEU A 307 -47.17 71.79 -11.66
N ASP A 308 -48.28 71.30 -12.21
CA ASP A 308 -49.12 72.07 -13.12
C ASP A 308 -50.20 72.84 -12.34
N LEU A 309 -50.15 74.17 -12.40
CA LEU A 309 -51.08 75.07 -11.72
C LEU A 309 -52.05 75.77 -12.69
N SER A 310 -52.16 75.29 -13.93
CA SER A 310 -53.10 75.85 -14.92
C SER A 310 -54.56 75.64 -14.50
N GLU A 311 -54.88 74.45 -14.01
CA GLU A 311 -56.23 74.08 -13.55
C GLU A 311 -56.45 74.27 -12.05
N THR A 312 -55.38 74.30 -11.23
CA THR A 312 -55.47 74.39 -9.77
C THR A 312 -54.65 75.56 -9.24
N SER A 313 -55.23 76.36 -8.33
CA SER A 313 -54.52 77.47 -7.68
C SER A 313 -53.74 77.00 -6.45
N ALA A 314 -52.48 77.45 -6.33
CA ALA A 314 -51.76 77.41 -5.06
C ALA A 314 -52.00 78.73 -4.32
N LYS A 315 -52.69 78.66 -3.17
CA LYS A 315 -52.96 79.83 -2.33
C LYS A 315 -51.99 79.90 -1.17
N ILE A 316 -51.37 81.05 -0.98
CA ILE A 316 -50.58 81.38 0.22
C ILE A 316 -51.27 82.57 0.86
N ASN A 317 -52.09 82.38 1.91
CA ASN A 317 -52.85 83.35 2.73
C ASN A 317 -53.35 84.68 2.09
N ALA A 318 -52.49 85.50 1.48
CA ALA A 318 -52.79 86.77 0.82
C ALA A 318 -52.54 86.78 -0.71
N TYR A 319 -52.01 85.72 -1.32
CA TYR A 319 -51.59 85.68 -2.73
C TYR A 319 -51.91 84.34 -3.39
N THR A 320 -52.38 84.39 -4.64
CA THR A 320 -52.63 83.21 -5.47
C THR A 320 -51.53 83.10 -6.53
N ILE A 321 -50.84 81.95 -6.58
CA ILE A 321 -49.82 81.67 -7.60
C ILE A 321 -50.49 80.82 -8.68
N ARG A 322 -50.96 81.49 -9.73
CA ARG A 322 -51.57 80.84 -10.88
C ARG A 322 -51.48 81.74 -12.11
N ARG A 323 -51.26 81.12 -13.27
CA ARG A 323 -51.42 81.76 -14.58
C ARG A 323 -52.70 81.28 -15.22
N VAL A 324 -53.52 82.21 -15.69
CA VAL A 324 -54.78 81.94 -16.37
C VAL A 324 -54.62 82.30 -17.84
N ASP A 325 -54.82 81.35 -18.74
CA ASP A 325 -54.84 81.62 -20.18
C ASP A 325 -56.22 82.19 -20.57
N LEU A 326 -56.22 83.42 -21.08
CA LEU A 326 -57.41 84.16 -21.53
C LEU A 326 -57.38 84.45 -23.04
N THR A 327 -56.53 83.75 -23.80
CA THR A 327 -56.37 83.92 -25.26
C THR A 327 -57.70 83.78 -26.01
N ASP A 328 -58.50 82.78 -25.67
CA ASP A 328 -59.80 82.48 -26.30
C ASP A 328 -60.99 82.72 -25.34
N ALA A 329 -60.83 83.59 -24.34
CA ALA A 329 -61.90 83.89 -23.39
C ALA A 329 -63.06 84.63 -24.08
N GLU A 330 -64.30 84.28 -23.74
CA GLU A 330 -65.51 84.98 -24.23
C GLU A 330 -66.11 85.93 -23.18
N GLU A 331 -65.77 85.73 -21.90
CA GLU A 331 -66.34 86.45 -20.75
C GLU A 331 -65.22 87.05 -19.88
N ASP A 332 -65.55 88.12 -19.16
CA ASP A 332 -64.57 88.75 -18.25
C ASP A 332 -64.25 87.85 -17.03
N TYR A 333 -62.97 87.60 -16.79
CA TYR A 333 -62.46 86.89 -15.62
C TYR A 333 -61.96 87.87 -14.55
N PHE A 334 -62.39 87.68 -13.29
CA PHE A 334 -61.93 88.51 -12.18
C PHE A 334 -60.70 87.86 -11.52
N LEU A 335 -59.51 88.33 -11.88
CA LEU A 335 -58.24 87.84 -11.31
C LEU A 335 -58.24 87.93 -9.78
N GLU A 336 -57.84 86.85 -9.10
CA GLU A 336 -57.48 86.92 -7.68
C GLU A 336 -56.19 87.71 -7.48
N VAL A 337 -55.94 88.21 -6.26
CA VAL A 337 -54.69 88.91 -5.94
C VAL A 337 -53.50 87.96 -6.19
N GLY A 338 -52.66 88.33 -7.13
CA GLY A 338 -51.48 87.57 -7.54
C GLY A 338 -51.63 86.71 -8.79
N GLU A 339 -52.85 86.47 -9.25
CA GLU A 339 -53.06 85.78 -10.53
C GLU A 339 -52.57 86.64 -11.69
N GLU A 340 -51.99 85.96 -12.69
CA GLU A 340 -51.52 86.55 -13.93
C GLU A 340 -52.33 85.98 -15.11
N ALA A 341 -53.01 86.86 -15.84
CA ALA A 341 -53.57 86.53 -17.13
C ALA A 341 -52.48 86.49 -18.21
N TYR A 342 -52.59 85.51 -19.09
CA TYR A 342 -51.82 85.38 -20.32
C TYR A 342 -52.79 85.47 -21.50
N ILE A 343 -52.50 86.35 -22.46
CA ILE A 343 -53.29 86.49 -23.69
C ILE A 343 -52.32 86.51 -24.86
N GLU A 344 -52.46 85.58 -25.78
CA GLU A 344 -51.74 85.59 -27.05
C GLU A 344 -52.65 86.16 -28.15
N PHE A 345 -52.13 87.03 -29.00
CA PHE A 345 -52.91 87.61 -30.08
C PHE A 345 -52.10 87.65 -31.36
N THR A 346 -52.75 87.46 -32.50
CA THR A 346 -52.08 87.42 -33.81
C THR A 346 -52.87 88.21 -34.84
N ASN A 347 -52.16 89.09 -35.54
CA ASN A 347 -52.64 89.81 -36.72
C ASN A 347 -54.02 90.48 -36.53
N THR A 348 -54.19 91.23 -35.43
CA THR A 348 -55.43 91.93 -35.09
C THR A 348 -55.18 93.39 -34.77
N THR A 349 -56.21 94.23 -34.92
CA THR A 349 -56.21 95.63 -34.48
C THR A 349 -56.88 95.84 -33.13
N GLU A 350 -57.57 94.82 -32.59
CA GLU A 350 -58.26 94.89 -31.30
C GLU A 350 -58.05 93.58 -30.52
N VAL A 351 -57.73 93.70 -29.23
CA VAL A 351 -57.57 92.58 -28.30
C VAL A 351 -58.39 92.88 -27.05
N PRO A 352 -59.58 92.28 -26.91
CA PRO A 352 -60.32 92.30 -25.67
C PRO A 352 -59.50 91.61 -24.57
N LEU A 353 -59.38 92.25 -23.41
CA LEU A 353 -58.57 91.71 -22.32
C LEU A 353 -59.31 90.65 -21.50
N HIS A 354 -60.64 90.62 -21.57
CA HIS A 354 -61.49 89.70 -20.80
C HIS A 354 -61.15 89.67 -19.30
N ILE A 355 -60.88 90.84 -18.71
CA ILE A 355 -60.55 90.96 -17.29
C ILE A 355 -61.53 91.90 -16.61
N ALA A 356 -62.32 91.34 -15.70
CA ALA A 356 -63.17 92.10 -14.80
C ALA A 356 -62.31 92.89 -13.80
N THR A 357 -62.75 94.09 -13.48
CA THR A 357 -62.11 94.99 -12.50
C THR A 357 -63.16 95.67 -11.64
N SER A 358 -62.76 96.11 -10.45
CA SER A 358 -63.65 96.80 -9.50
C SER A 358 -62.88 97.91 -8.78
N SER A 359 -63.59 98.89 -8.22
CA SER A 359 -62.93 99.93 -7.42
C SER A 359 -62.07 99.34 -6.30
N GLY A 360 -60.81 99.75 -6.24
CA GLY A 360 -59.80 99.26 -5.29
C GLY A 360 -58.75 98.34 -5.92
N SER A 361 -58.93 97.90 -7.16
CA SER A 361 -57.98 96.98 -7.82
C SER A 361 -56.78 97.71 -8.45
N TYR A 362 -55.63 97.06 -8.41
CA TYR A 362 -54.40 97.51 -9.05
C TYR A 362 -53.81 96.42 -9.94
N TYR A 363 -53.41 96.77 -11.17
CA TYR A 363 -52.83 95.82 -12.11
C TYR A 363 -51.51 96.31 -12.69
N GLU A 364 -50.63 95.36 -12.97
CA GLU A 364 -49.51 95.53 -13.89
C GLU A 364 -49.88 94.85 -15.22
N LEU A 365 -49.69 95.56 -16.33
CA LEU A 365 -49.93 95.05 -17.68
C LEU A 365 -48.66 95.21 -18.51
N ASP A 366 -48.19 94.11 -19.09
CA ASP A 366 -47.15 94.08 -20.10
C ASP A 366 -47.75 93.74 -21.45
N LEU A 367 -47.60 94.64 -22.42
CA LEU A 367 -47.88 94.39 -23.82
C LEU A 367 -46.54 94.20 -24.53
N LEU A 368 -46.38 92.99 -25.08
CA LEU A 368 -45.15 92.49 -25.71
C LEU A 368 -45.47 92.13 -27.17
N PRO A 369 -45.51 93.11 -28.09
CA PRO A 369 -45.73 92.82 -29.49
C PRO A 369 -44.52 92.07 -30.10
N THR A 370 -44.80 91.17 -31.03
CA THR A 370 -43.80 90.36 -31.76
C THR A 370 -43.63 90.78 -33.22
N ASN A 371 -44.30 91.85 -33.64
CA ASN A 371 -44.16 92.42 -34.99
C ASN A 371 -42.71 92.80 -35.30
N GLU A 372 -42.27 92.56 -36.54
CA GLU A 372 -40.96 92.99 -37.02
C GLU A 372 -40.84 94.53 -37.01
N GLY A 373 -39.73 95.06 -36.48
CA GLY A 373 -39.47 96.50 -36.34
C GLY A 373 -39.09 97.23 -37.65
N SER A 374 -39.77 96.92 -38.76
CA SER A 374 -39.52 97.56 -40.06
C SER A 374 -40.40 98.79 -40.27
N GLN A 375 -39.89 99.82 -40.97
CA GLN A 375 -40.58 101.09 -41.22
C GLN A 375 -41.72 101.00 -42.26
N SER A 376 -41.97 99.84 -42.86
CA SER A 376 -42.97 99.69 -43.92
C SER A 376 -44.29 99.13 -43.37
N GLY A 377 -45.31 99.99 -43.23
CA GLY A 377 -46.72 99.57 -43.21
C GLY A 377 -47.53 99.80 -41.92
N GLY A 378 -46.96 100.43 -40.89
CA GLY A 378 -47.69 100.74 -39.64
C GLY A 378 -48.34 102.12 -39.64
N GLY A 379 -49.56 102.23 -39.09
CA GLY A 379 -50.22 103.53 -38.88
C GLY A 379 -49.50 104.35 -37.80
N VAL A 380 -49.27 105.64 -38.06
CA VAL A 380 -48.71 106.56 -37.05
C VAL A 380 -49.84 107.04 -36.15
N ALA A 381 -50.12 106.31 -35.07
CA ALA A 381 -51.22 106.65 -34.17
C ALA A 381 -51.06 106.06 -32.76
N PRO A 382 -51.85 106.52 -31.79
CA PRO A 382 -51.80 106.00 -30.42
C PRO A 382 -52.36 104.58 -30.30
N ILE A 383 -51.76 103.80 -29.39
CA ILE A 383 -52.36 102.56 -28.88
C ILE A 383 -53.24 102.94 -27.70
N PHE A 384 -54.49 102.49 -27.73
CA PHE A 384 -55.48 102.79 -26.69
C PHE A 384 -55.89 101.54 -25.92
N LEU A 385 -56.19 101.70 -24.64
CA LEU A 385 -57.04 100.81 -23.87
C LEU A 385 -58.43 101.45 -23.75
N LYS A 386 -59.43 100.82 -24.35
CA LYS A 386 -60.84 101.19 -24.30
C LYS A 386 -61.47 100.58 -23.04
N PRO A 387 -61.60 101.32 -21.91
CA PRO A 387 -62.15 100.74 -20.68
C PRO A 387 -63.61 100.35 -20.88
N ASN A 388 -64.06 99.28 -20.23
CA ASN A 388 -65.40 98.71 -20.43
C ASN A 388 -65.72 98.40 -21.91
N ASN A 389 -64.70 98.06 -22.71
CA ASN A 389 -64.80 97.79 -24.14
C ASN A 389 -65.44 98.95 -24.94
N THR A 390 -65.34 100.19 -24.46
CA THR A 390 -65.98 101.36 -25.06
C THR A 390 -65.11 102.62 -25.02
N THR A 391 -65.57 103.68 -25.67
CA THR A 391 -64.92 105.01 -25.68
C THR A 391 -65.82 106.03 -25.00
N TYR A 392 -65.21 107.02 -24.33
CA TYR A 392 -65.91 108.12 -23.67
C TYR A 392 -65.37 109.43 -24.19
N SER A 393 -66.19 110.16 -24.95
CA SER A 393 -65.76 111.36 -25.67
C SER A 393 -65.03 112.36 -24.78
N ASN A 394 -63.76 112.64 -25.12
CA ASN A 394 -62.90 113.63 -24.44
C ASN A 394 -62.75 113.45 -22.92
N ALA A 395 -62.93 112.24 -22.39
CA ALA A 395 -62.92 111.99 -20.95
C ALA A 395 -61.51 111.70 -20.38
N PHE A 396 -60.50 111.50 -21.23
CA PHE A 396 -59.17 111.03 -20.81
C PHE A 396 -58.13 112.11 -21.00
N LYS A 397 -57.43 112.48 -19.93
CA LYS A 397 -56.41 113.53 -19.95
C LYS A 397 -55.05 112.90 -19.88
N PHE A 398 -54.28 113.15 -20.92
CA PHE A 398 -53.01 112.50 -21.21
C PHE A 398 -51.89 113.51 -21.05
N ALA A 399 -50.82 113.11 -20.36
CA ALA A 399 -49.57 113.84 -20.31
C ALA A 399 -48.42 112.87 -20.58
N GLN A 400 -47.46 113.26 -21.39
CA GLN A 400 -46.25 112.47 -21.61
C GLN A 400 -44.99 113.32 -21.64
N MET A 401 -43.88 112.69 -21.30
CA MET A 401 -42.54 113.11 -21.68
C MET A 401 -41.96 112.05 -22.59
N PHE A 402 -41.35 112.47 -23.71
CA PHE A 402 -40.76 111.55 -24.65
C PHE A 402 -39.41 112.03 -25.16
N ARG A 403 -38.56 111.08 -25.54
CA ARG A 403 -37.33 111.34 -26.28
C ARG A 403 -37.22 110.34 -27.42
N ASN A 404 -36.85 110.83 -28.59
CA ASN A 404 -36.50 110.02 -29.75
C ASN A 404 -35.16 110.49 -30.34
N ARG A 405 -34.81 110.09 -31.56
CA ARG A 405 -33.56 110.53 -32.20
C ARG A 405 -33.47 112.06 -32.29
N ASP A 406 -34.58 112.72 -32.59
CA ASP A 406 -34.60 114.11 -33.06
C ASP A 406 -34.99 115.10 -31.95
N THR A 407 -35.74 114.68 -30.93
CA THR A 407 -36.24 115.60 -29.89
C THR A 407 -36.37 114.95 -28.51
N HIS A 408 -36.33 115.81 -27.48
CA HIS A 408 -36.80 115.53 -26.13
C HIS A 408 -37.88 116.56 -25.81
N SER A 409 -39.14 116.12 -25.68
CA SER A 409 -40.29 117.01 -25.57
C SER A 409 -41.38 116.43 -24.68
N SER A 410 -42.45 117.18 -24.49
CA SER A 410 -43.63 116.78 -23.73
C SER A 410 -44.90 117.16 -24.49
N SER A 411 -46.01 116.52 -24.15
CA SER A 411 -47.33 116.90 -24.68
C SER A 411 -48.42 116.65 -23.66
N TYR A 412 -49.50 117.41 -23.79
CA TYR A 412 -50.68 117.36 -22.93
C TYR A 412 -51.93 117.38 -23.79
N GLU A 413 -52.64 116.27 -23.84
CA GLU A 413 -53.72 116.03 -24.81
C GLU A 413 -54.98 115.47 -24.14
N THR A 414 -56.07 115.42 -24.91
CA THR A 414 -57.35 114.84 -24.46
C THR A 414 -57.82 113.80 -25.46
N PHE A 415 -58.19 112.63 -24.97
CA PHE A 415 -58.62 111.49 -25.79
C PHE A 415 -59.95 110.92 -25.31
N SER A 416 -60.48 109.97 -26.09
CA SER A 416 -61.72 109.24 -25.80
C SER A 416 -61.50 107.84 -25.23
N ALA A 417 -60.25 107.44 -24.97
CA ALA A 417 -59.83 106.21 -24.31
C ALA A 417 -58.48 106.42 -23.59
N PHE A 418 -58.02 105.45 -22.80
CA PHE A 418 -56.70 105.54 -22.20
C PHE A 418 -55.63 105.38 -23.28
N ARG A 419 -54.87 106.42 -23.58
CA ARG A 419 -53.65 106.27 -24.39
C ARG A 419 -52.60 105.55 -23.54
N ILE A 420 -52.19 104.37 -23.98
CA ILE A 420 -51.20 103.54 -23.29
C ILE A 420 -49.87 103.46 -24.04
N GLY A 421 -49.88 103.76 -25.34
CA GLY A 421 -48.66 103.85 -26.12
C GLY A 421 -48.85 104.48 -27.49
N PHE A 422 -47.91 104.21 -28.39
CA PHE A 422 -47.83 104.83 -29.70
C PHE A 422 -47.13 103.89 -30.69
N ASN A 423 -47.62 103.82 -31.93
CA ASN A 423 -47.06 103.02 -33.02
C ASN A 423 -46.83 101.55 -32.64
N TRP A 424 -45.57 101.08 -32.65
CA TRP A 424 -45.16 99.82 -32.06
C TRP A 424 -44.26 100.08 -30.86
N ALA A 425 -44.64 99.51 -29.73
CA ALA A 425 -43.97 99.71 -28.46
C ALA A 425 -44.07 98.47 -27.59
N HIS A 426 -42.99 98.15 -26.87
CA HIS A 426 -43.15 97.37 -25.65
C HIS A 426 -43.71 98.31 -24.59
N ILE A 427 -44.84 97.94 -23.99
CA ILE A 427 -45.57 98.83 -23.07
C ILE A 427 -45.73 98.11 -21.74
N ARG A 428 -45.27 98.76 -20.67
CA ARG A 428 -45.67 98.40 -19.31
C ARG A 428 -46.62 99.45 -18.77
N CYS A 429 -47.78 99.02 -18.29
CA CYS A 429 -48.79 99.87 -17.69
C CYS A 429 -49.00 99.51 -16.22
N TYR A 430 -49.15 100.53 -15.38
CA TYR A 430 -49.68 100.42 -14.04
C TYR A 430 -51.09 100.99 -14.04
N ILE A 431 -52.08 100.14 -13.77
CA ILE A 431 -53.50 100.47 -13.89
C ILE A 431 -54.09 100.55 -12.48
N TRP A 432 -54.49 101.75 -12.07
CA TRP A 432 -55.18 101.98 -10.81
C TRP A 432 -56.65 102.29 -11.06
N ASN A 433 -57.53 101.43 -10.56
CA ASN A 433 -58.97 101.60 -10.66
C ASN A 433 -59.56 101.91 -9.30
N THR A 434 -59.96 103.16 -9.07
CA THR A 434 -60.89 103.50 -7.99
C THR A 434 -62.06 104.29 -8.55
N THR A 435 -63.22 104.22 -7.89
CA THR A 435 -64.41 105.00 -8.31
C THR A 435 -64.08 106.49 -8.42
N GLN A 436 -63.25 107.00 -7.50
CA GLN A 436 -62.87 108.41 -7.44
C GLN A 436 -61.71 108.80 -8.39
N TYR A 437 -60.80 107.88 -8.70
CA TYR A 437 -59.62 108.16 -9.51
C TYR A 437 -59.17 106.93 -10.31
N LYS A 438 -59.20 107.05 -11.64
CA LYS A 438 -58.82 106.00 -12.58
C LYS A 438 -57.66 106.50 -13.42
N SER A 439 -56.53 105.83 -13.32
CA SER A 439 -55.30 106.28 -13.95
C SER A 439 -54.48 105.12 -14.49
N ILE A 440 -53.82 105.37 -15.61
CA ILE A 440 -52.78 104.49 -16.14
C ILE A 440 -51.48 105.28 -16.23
N ILE A 441 -50.40 104.70 -15.72
CA ILE A 441 -49.03 105.15 -16.02
C ILE A 441 -48.44 104.15 -16.98
N SER A 442 -47.96 104.60 -18.14
CA SER A 442 -47.36 103.75 -19.16
C SER A 442 -45.88 104.09 -19.38
N LEU A 443 -45.05 103.07 -19.41
CA LEU A 443 -43.65 103.12 -19.84
C LEU A 443 -43.54 102.43 -21.19
N ASN A 444 -43.06 103.16 -22.19
CA ASN A 444 -43.00 102.68 -23.56
C ASN A 444 -41.56 102.67 -24.06
N ASN A 445 -41.16 101.54 -24.62
CA ASN A 445 -40.00 101.43 -25.49
C ASN A 445 -40.51 101.33 -26.93
N LEU A 446 -40.50 102.46 -27.63
CA LEU A 446 -40.89 102.56 -29.03
C LEU A 446 -39.80 101.94 -29.90
N TYR A 447 -40.22 101.10 -30.84
CA TYR A 447 -39.32 100.46 -31.80
C TYR A 447 -39.92 100.38 -33.22
N GLY A 448 -41.02 101.10 -33.45
CA GLY A 448 -41.83 100.91 -34.63
C GLY A 448 -41.47 101.71 -35.88
N GLY A 449 -40.69 102.78 -35.78
CA GLY A 449 -40.46 103.64 -36.95
C GLY A 449 -39.52 104.80 -36.67
N ASP A 450 -39.03 105.45 -37.73
CA ASP A 450 -38.18 106.64 -37.64
C ASP A 450 -39.03 107.87 -37.28
N PRO A 451 -38.65 108.73 -36.31
CA PRO A 451 -37.42 108.76 -35.50
C PRO A 451 -37.46 108.00 -34.16
N ASP A 452 -38.50 107.21 -33.90
CA ASP A 452 -38.82 106.56 -32.62
C ASP A 452 -38.15 105.17 -32.42
N TYR A 453 -36.96 104.94 -33.00
CA TYR A 453 -36.19 103.68 -32.87
C TYR A 453 -34.76 103.91 -32.32
N PRO A 454 -34.47 103.70 -31.02
CA PRO A 454 -35.43 103.53 -29.93
C PRO A 454 -35.96 104.88 -29.43
N GLY A 455 -37.27 104.94 -29.16
CA GLY A 455 -37.94 106.05 -28.50
C GLY A 455 -38.37 105.68 -27.08
N LEU A 456 -38.19 106.59 -26.12
CA LEU A 456 -38.62 106.39 -24.74
C LEU A 456 -39.78 107.32 -24.43
N VAL A 457 -40.88 106.77 -23.91
CA VAL A 457 -42.02 107.56 -23.42
C VAL A 457 -42.41 107.12 -22.02
N ILE A 458 -42.55 108.09 -21.13
CA ILE A 458 -43.32 107.95 -19.90
C ILE A 458 -44.57 108.79 -20.03
N ALA A 459 -45.73 108.18 -19.82
CA ALA A 459 -47.01 108.86 -19.92
C ALA A 459 -47.93 108.51 -18.77
N SER A 460 -48.81 109.44 -18.45
CA SER A 460 -49.92 109.26 -17.51
C SER A 460 -51.21 109.65 -18.20
N THR A 461 -52.22 108.79 -18.06
CA THR A 461 -53.56 109.02 -18.58
C THR A 461 -54.57 108.87 -17.46
N ASN A 462 -55.34 109.94 -17.22
CA ASN A 462 -56.36 109.98 -16.18
C ASN A 462 -57.74 110.07 -16.80
N TRP A 463 -58.63 109.16 -16.41
CA TRP A 463 -60.03 109.21 -16.83
C TRP A 463 -60.79 110.12 -15.86
N ARG A 464 -61.18 111.31 -16.35
CA ARG A 464 -61.89 112.34 -15.56
C ARG A 464 -63.38 112.03 -15.44
N ASN A 465 -63.71 110.80 -15.04
CA ASN A 465 -65.06 110.35 -14.79
C ASN A 465 -65.13 109.64 -13.43
N THR A 466 -65.82 110.28 -12.49
CA THR A 466 -65.99 109.81 -11.11
C THR A 466 -67.29 109.03 -10.89
N THR A 467 -68.16 108.94 -11.91
CA THR A 467 -69.50 108.35 -11.79
C THR A 467 -69.64 107.03 -12.53
N THR A 468 -68.93 106.85 -13.65
CA THR A 468 -68.94 105.59 -14.42
C THR A 468 -68.00 104.57 -13.77
N PRO A 469 -68.52 103.40 -13.34
CA PRO A 469 -67.69 102.32 -12.84
C PRO A 469 -66.80 101.77 -13.96
N TRP A 470 -65.54 101.46 -13.65
CA TRP A 470 -64.68 100.69 -14.53
C TRP A 470 -64.80 99.23 -14.08
N THR A 471 -65.52 98.44 -14.88
CA THR A 471 -65.92 97.06 -14.57
C THR A 471 -65.17 96.02 -15.40
N SER A 472 -64.61 96.42 -16.54
CA SER A 472 -63.74 95.59 -17.39
C SER A 472 -62.52 96.39 -17.80
N LEU A 473 -61.31 95.83 -17.67
CA LEU A 473 -60.08 96.50 -18.13
C LEU A 473 -60.22 96.93 -19.59
N GLY A 474 -60.92 96.13 -20.38
CA GLY A 474 -61.48 96.53 -21.66
C GLY A 474 -60.70 95.98 -22.84
N THR A 475 -60.65 96.73 -23.93
CA THR A 475 -60.06 96.28 -25.20
C THR A 475 -58.85 97.14 -25.55
N ILE A 476 -57.69 96.53 -25.80
CA ILE A 476 -56.55 97.24 -26.40
C ILE A 476 -56.80 97.37 -27.90
N THR A 477 -56.55 98.55 -28.46
CA THR A 477 -56.63 98.80 -29.89
C THR A 477 -55.34 99.34 -30.46
N PHE A 478 -54.94 98.76 -31.57
CA PHE A 478 -53.72 99.07 -32.29
C PHE A 478 -54.03 99.89 -33.55
N PRO A 479 -53.13 100.80 -33.96
CA PRO A 479 -53.28 101.52 -35.22
C PRO A 479 -52.98 100.69 -36.47
N GLN A 480 -52.49 99.46 -36.28
CA GLN A 480 -52.11 98.52 -37.32
C GLN A 480 -52.28 97.08 -36.83
N LEU A 481 -52.33 96.13 -37.78
CA LEU A 481 -52.35 94.70 -37.47
C LEU A 481 -51.13 94.34 -36.63
N SER A 482 -51.39 93.82 -35.43
CA SER A 482 -50.39 93.57 -34.41
C SER A 482 -50.51 92.13 -33.91
N SER A 483 -49.37 91.55 -33.54
CA SER A 483 -49.26 90.23 -32.93
C SER A 483 -48.40 90.32 -31.68
N GLY A 484 -48.60 89.45 -30.70
CA GLY A 484 -47.80 89.44 -29.50
C GLY A 484 -48.48 88.78 -28.32
N LYS A 485 -48.01 89.15 -27.13
CA LYS A 485 -48.47 88.62 -25.86
C LYS A 485 -48.83 89.76 -24.93
N ILE A 486 -49.86 89.56 -24.13
CA ILE A 486 -50.25 90.46 -23.05
C ILE A 486 -50.20 89.66 -21.76
N LEU A 487 -49.48 90.18 -20.77
CA LEU A 487 -49.46 89.66 -19.41
C LEU A 487 -50.13 90.68 -18.50
N ILE A 488 -51.11 90.26 -17.70
CA ILE A 488 -51.79 91.17 -16.76
C ILE A 488 -51.85 90.51 -15.40
N ARG A 489 -51.20 91.12 -14.43
CA ARG A 489 -51.20 90.63 -13.05
C ARG A 489 -51.99 91.55 -12.15
N ARG A 490 -52.88 90.99 -11.35
CA ARG A 490 -53.54 91.73 -10.27
C ARG A 490 -52.63 91.79 -9.05
N ILE A 491 -52.35 93.00 -8.58
CA ILE A 491 -51.48 93.27 -7.45
C ILE A 491 -52.29 93.51 -6.16
N LEU A 492 -53.46 94.17 -6.27
CA LEU A 492 -54.40 94.46 -5.17
C LEU A 492 -55.84 94.27 -5.63
#